data_AF-A0A847CB51-F1
#
_entry.id   AF-A0A847CB51-F1
#
_cell.length_a   1.000
_cell.length_b   1.000
_cell.length_c   1.000
_cell.angle_alpha   90.00
_cell.angle_beta   90.00
_cell.angle_gamma   90.00
#
_symmetry.space_group_name_H-M   'P 1'
#
loop_
_entity.id
_entity.type
_entity.pdbx_description
1 polymer ?
#
loop_
_entity_poly.entity_id
_entity_poly.type
_entity_poly.pdbx_seq_one_letter_code
_entity_poly.pdbx_strand_id
1 'polypeptide(L)'
;MKNADFRHEHKFFIESKHLLILKKRLSCLLETDAHSNEDGYTITSLYFDDYKQESLFTKLSGNSERFKWRIRRYSENSDALVLELKEKNGALVRKQRSSITKESYYAALEDPAEYDCSDKDALQQLFFANLRSRTLKPAVIVKYRRTAFIEKNTNTRITLDEQLSTGYAAFDLLNDNVHYLPVLPSGL
;
A
#
# COMPACT_ATOMS: atom_id res chain seq x y z
N MET A 1 -1.72 27.97 2.90
CA MET A 1 -1.29 26.58 2.60
C MET A 1 -1.30 25.80 3.92
N LYS A 2 -2.21 24.84 4.12
CA LYS A 2 -2.12 23.97 5.29
C LYS A 2 -0.82 23.16 5.17
N ASN A 3 0.08 23.27 6.15
CA ASN A 3 1.25 22.40 6.27
C ASN A 3 0.74 20.96 6.29
N ALA A 4 0.82 20.28 5.15
CA ALA A 4 0.41 18.90 5.05
C ALA A 4 1.50 18.03 5.71
N ASP A 5 1.09 17.08 6.55
CA ASP A 5 1.94 16.24 7.40
C ASP A 5 2.86 15.31 6.57
N PHE A 6 3.95 15.89 6.04
CA PHE A 6 4.98 15.17 5.30
C PHE A 6 5.93 14.46 6.27
N ARG A 7 6.36 13.26 5.90
CA ARG A 7 7.27 12.44 6.70
C ARG A 7 8.45 11.94 5.86
N HIS A 8 9.57 11.68 6.52
CA HIS A 8 10.71 10.99 5.91
C HIS A 8 10.47 9.48 5.89
N GLU A 9 10.76 8.81 4.77
CA GLU A 9 10.66 7.35 4.63
C GLU A 9 11.97 6.81 4.02
N HIS A 10 12.76 6.09 4.82
CA HIS A 10 13.97 5.40 4.40
C HIS A 10 13.71 3.90 4.21
N LYS A 11 14.33 3.30 3.21
CA LYS A 11 14.17 1.88 2.87
C LYS A 11 15.51 1.23 2.64
N PHE A 12 15.65 0.02 3.17
CA PHE A 12 16.86 -0.77 3.11
C PHE A 12 16.50 -2.20 2.75
N PHE A 13 17.34 -2.86 1.96
CA PHE A 13 17.29 -4.31 1.81
C PHE A 13 18.04 -4.94 2.97
N ILE A 14 17.50 -6.04 3.49
CA ILE A 14 18.09 -6.81 4.59
C ILE A 14 17.93 -8.28 4.25
N GLU A 15 18.98 -9.07 4.49
CA GLU A 15 18.90 -10.53 4.36
C GLU A 15 18.01 -11.11 5.47
N SER A 16 17.29 -12.18 5.15
CA SER A 16 16.32 -12.77 6.07
C SER A 16 16.95 -13.22 7.41
N LYS A 17 18.23 -13.65 7.40
CA LYS A 17 18.98 -14.02 8.61
C LYS A 17 19.18 -12.84 9.58
N HIS A 18 19.40 -11.64 9.05
CA HIS A 18 19.56 -10.42 9.86
C HIS A 18 18.21 -9.88 10.34
N LEU A 19 17.15 -10.10 9.56
CA LEU A 19 15.79 -9.68 9.90
C LEU A 19 15.31 -10.31 11.22
N LEU A 20 15.59 -11.59 11.46
CA LEU A 20 15.22 -12.26 12.70
C LEU A 20 15.91 -11.64 13.93
N ILE A 21 17.22 -11.37 13.82
CA ILE A 21 18.01 -10.73 14.88
C ILE A 21 17.48 -9.32 15.16
N LEU A 22 17.19 -8.55 14.10
CA LEU A 22 16.67 -7.20 14.22
C LEU A 22 15.29 -7.18 14.86
N LYS A 23 14.38 -8.07 14.42
CA LYS A 23 13.03 -8.21 15.00
C LYS A 23 13.10 -8.49 16.50
N LYS A 24 13.97 -9.41 16.93
CA LYS A 24 14.14 -9.73 18.36
C LYS A 24 14.64 -8.52 19.16
N ARG A 25 15.67 -7.83 18.68
CA ARG A 25 16.22 -6.64 19.34
C ARG A 25 15.18 -5.51 19.46
N LEU A 26 14.45 -5.22 18.38
CA LEU A 26 13.42 -4.19 18.38
C LEU A 26 12.26 -4.54 19.32
N SER A 27 11.85 -5.80 19.38
CA SER A 27 10.77 -6.25 20.29
C SER A 27 11.08 -6.05 21.77
N CYS A 28 12.35 -5.95 22.16
CA CYS A 28 12.76 -5.66 23.53
C CYS A 28 12.69 -4.17 23.88
N LEU A 29 12.58 -3.28 22.90
CA LEU A 29 12.70 -1.83 23.07
C LEU A 29 11.45 -1.06 22.66
N LEU A 30 10.68 -1.58 21.70
CA LEU A 30 9.57 -0.88 21.05
C LEU A 30 8.29 -1.69 21.14
N GLU A 31 7.16 -0.97 21.19
CA GLU A 31 5.85 -1.58 21.09
C GLU A 31 5.52 -1.91 19.63
N THR A 32 4.75 -2.98 19.43
CA THR A 32 4.20 -3.32 18.12
C THR A 32 3.02 -2.42 17.76
N ASP A 33 2.73 -2.23 16.47
CA ASP A 33 1.55 -1.47 16.07
C ASP A 33 0.24 -2.22 16.35
N ALA A 34 -0.89 -1.49 16.33
CA ALA A 34 -2.21 -2.05 16.63
C ALA A 34 -2.68 -3.15 15.65
N HIS A 35 -2.02 -3.32 14.50
CA HIS A 35 -2.33 -4.38 13.53
C HIS A 35 -1.42 -5.60 13.68
N SER A 36 -0.32 -5.47 14.43
CA SER A 36 0.63 -6.56 14.64
C SER A 36 0.14 -7.48 15.75
N ASN A 37 -0.14 -8.73 15.38
CA ASN A 37 -0.14 -9.84 16.31
C ASN A 37 1.32 -10.22 16.65
N GLU A 38 1.56 -11.23 17.50
CA GLU A 38 2.93 -11.69 17.85
C GLU A 38 3.79 -11.98 16.61
N ASP A 39 3.13 -12.39 15.53
CA ASP A 39 3.71 -12.73 14.25
C ASP A 39 3.55 -11.67 13.14
N GLY A 40 3.13 -10.45 13.48
CA GLY A 40 2.81 -9.43 12.46
C GLY A 40 1.53 -9.76 11.70
N TYR A 41 1.40 -9.25 10.47
CA TYR A 41 0.17 -9.35 9.67
C TYR A 41 0.45 -9.31 8.17
N THR A 42 -0.46 -9.89 7.40
CA THR A 42 -0.40 -9.86 5.93
C THR A 42 -0.98 -8.54 5.41
N ILE A 43 -0.29 -7.94 4.46
CA ILE A 43 -0.80 -6.81 3.67
C ILE A 43 -0.90 -7.26 2.22
N THR A 44 -2.07 -7.06 1.62
CA THR A 44 -2.26 -7.19 0.17
C THR A 44 -2.71 -5.83 -0.36
N SER A 45 -2.05 -5.31 -1.38
CA SER A 45 -2.36 -4.00 -1.98
C SER A 45 -2.45 -4.11 -3.49
N LEU A 46 -3.56 -3.62 -4.04
CA LEU A 46 -3.74 -3.45 -5.47
C LEU A 46 -3.37 -2.02 -5.84
N TYR A 47 -2.40 -1.88 -6.72
CA TYR A 47 -1.99 -0.60 -7.27
C TYR A 47 -2.78 -0.30 -8.54
N PHE A 48 -3.08 0.99 -8.73
CA PHE A 48 -3.69 1.50 -9.95
C PHE A 48 -2.67 2.36 -10.69
N ASP A 49 -2.65 2.26 -12.01
CA ASP A 49 -1.84 3.10 -12.89
C ASP A 49 -2.63 3.44 -14.16
N ASP A 50 -2.21 4.48 -14.87
CA ASP A 50 -2.82 4.84 -16.15
C ASP A 50 -2.22 4.02 -17.30
N TYR A 51 -2.85 4.13 -18.49
CA TYR A 51 -2.36 3.47 -19.69
C TYR A 51 -0.94 3.87 -20.10
N LYS A 52 -0.46 5.05 -19.64
CA LYS A 52 0.91 5.51 -19.87
C LYS A 52 1.89 4.95 -18.86
N GLN A 53 1.41 4.22 -17.84
CA GLN A 53 2.20 3.74 -16.71
C GLN A 53 2.97 4.86 -16.03
N GLU A 54 2.33 6.04 -15.88
CA GLU A 54 2.99 7.23 -15.36
C GLU A 54 3.59 6.97 -13.97
N SER A 55 2.92 6.22 -13.11
CA SER A 55 3.43 5.89 -11.76
C SER A 55 4.66 4.98 -11.78
N LEU A 56 4.79 4.14 -12.81
CA LEU A 56 5.99 3.34 -13.08
C LEU A 56 7.12 4.21 -13.61
N PHE A 57 6.89 4.93 -14.71
CA PHE A 57 7.95 5.69 -15.39
C PHE A 57 8.49 6.82 -14.53
N THR A 58 7.63 7.57 -13.85
CA THR A 58 8.08 8.62 -12.91
C THR A 58 8.93 8.04 -11.77
N LYS A 59 8.66 6.80 -11.33
CA LYS A 59 9.48 6.11 -10.33
C LYS A 59 10.85 5.75 -10.91
N LEU A 60 10.91 5.23 -12.14
CA LEU A 60 12.15 4.81 -12.80
C LEU A 60 13.03 6.00 -13.20
N SER A 61 12.43 7.11 -13.64
CA SER A 61 13.13 8.35 -14.01
C SER A 61 13.61 9.16 -12.81
N GLY A 62 13.25 8.76 -11.58
CA GLY A 62 13.69 9.46 -10.38
C GLY A 62 12.96 10.79 -10.13
N ASN A 63 11.79 11.02 -10.73
CA ASN A 63 11.06 12.27 -10.55
C ASN A 63 10.79 12.57 -9.06
N SER A 64 10.96 13.84 -8.70
CA SER A 64 10.78 14.33 -7.33
C SER A 64 9.34 14.15 -6.88
N GLU A 65 8.38 14.65 -7.67
CA GLU A 65 6.95 14.55 -7.42
C GLU A 65 6.33 13.32 -8.07
N ARG A 66 5.67 12.49 -7.26
CA ARG A 66 5.05 11.23 -7.68
C ARG A 66 3.82 10.90 -6.86
N PHE A 67 2.83 10.31 -7.53
CA PHE A 67 1.57 9.88 -6.94
C PHE A 67 1.38 8.38 -7.16
N LYS A 68 0.82 7.68 -6.19
CA LYS A 68 0.43 6.28 -6.31
C LYS A 68 -0.89 6.03 -5.63
N TRP A 69 -1.86 5.55 -6.41
CA TRP A 69 -3.12 5.05 -5.92
C TRP A 69 -3.00 3.57 -5.58
N ARG A 70 -3.57 3.18 -4.45
CA ARG A 70 -3.74 1.77 -4.10
C ARG A 70 -4.96 1.55 -3.23
N ILE A 71 -5.54 0.37 -3.37
CA ILE A 71 -6.49 -0.17 -2.39
C ILE A 71 -5.78 -1.27 -1.62
N ARG A 72 -5.94 -1.28 -0.30
CA ARG A 72 -5.24 -2.18 0.60
C ARG A 72 -6.23 -2.98 1.45
N ARG A 73 -5.93 -4.26 1.62
CA ARG A 73 -6.56 -5.19 2.57
C ARG A 73 -5.56 -5.56 3.67
N TYR A 74 -6.02 -5.61 4.92
CA TYR A 74 -5.23 -6.08 6.06
C TYR A 74 -5.70 -7.46 6.48
N SER A 75 -4.81 -8.44 6.56
CA SER A 75 -5.13 -9.83 6.90
C SER A 75 -6.09 -10.49 5.89
N GLU A 76 -5.89 -11.79 5.64
CA GLU A 76 -6.65 -12.52 4.61
C GLU A 76 -8.14 -12.69 4.95
N ASN A 77 -8.51 -12.54 6.22
CA ASN A 77 -9.89 -12.71 6.67
C ASN A 77 -10.63 -11.37 6.89
N SER A 78 -10.01 -10.23 6.59
CA SER A 78 -10.68 -8.94 6.74
C SER A 78 -11.39 -8.54 5.47
N ASP A 79 -12.64 -8.10 5.61
CA ASP A 79 -13.38 -7.44 4.55
C ASP A 79 -13.08 -5.94 4.45
N ALA A 80 -12.28 -5.40 5.38
CA ALA A 80 -11.96 -3.99 5.41
C ALA A 80 -10.95 -3.62 4.33
N LEU A 81 -11.37 -2.72 3.43
CA LEU A 81 -10.54 -2.16 2.37
C LEU A 81 -10.24 -0.69 2.68
N VAL A 82 -9.01 -0.29 2.38
CA VAL A 82 -8.54 1.08 2.57
C VAL A 82 -7.99 1.61 1.26
N LEU A 83 -8.63 2.63 0.72
CA LEU A 83 -8.09 3.45 -0.36
C LEU A 83 -6.95 4.32 0.20
N GLU A 84 -5.80 4.31 -0.45
CA GLU A 84 -4.66 5.14 -0.08
C GLU A 84 -4.12 5.89 -1.31
N LEU A 85 -3.85 7.19 -1.12
CA LEU A 85 -3.03 8.00 -2.02
C LEU A 85 -1.68 8.25 -1.36
N LYS A 86 -0.60 7.77 -2.00
CA LYS A 86 0.77 8.07 -1.58
C LYS A 86 1.37 9.11 -2.50
N GLU A 87 1.78 10.22 -1.90
CA GLU A 87 2.42 11.34 -2.59
C GLU A 87 3.86 11.41 -2.11
N LYS A 88 4.81 11.54 -3.04
CA LYS A 88 6.23 11.68 -2.74
C LYS A 88 6.73 12.94 -3.40
N ASN A 89 7.41 13.80 -2.64
CA ASN A 89 8.11 14.97 -3.12
C ASN A 89 9.56 14.92 -2.61
N GLY A 90 10.48 14.46 -3.47
CA GLY A 90 11.87 14.21 -3.08
C GLY A 90 11.96 13.15 -1.97
N ALA A 91 12.46 13.54 -0.80
CA ALA A 91 12.55 12.67 0.38
C ALA A 91 11.27 12.64 1.23
N LEU A 92 10.33 13.55 0.97
CA LEU A 92 9.11 13.72 1.75
C LEU A 92 7.99 12.85 1.21
N VAL A 93 7.22 12.25 2.11
CA VAL A 93 6.08 11.39 1.81
C VAL A 93 4.86 11.86 2.56
N ARG A 94 3.75 12.01 1.84
CA ARG A 94 2.42 12.23 2.39
C ARG A 94 1.51 11.05 2.03
N LYS A 95 0.64 10.66 2.95
CA LYS A 95 -0.31 9.57 2.77
C LYS A 95 -1.69 10.05 3.16
N GLN A 96 -2.65 9.96 2.25
CA GLN A 96 -4.06 10.12 2.53
C GLN A 96 -4.73 8.75 2.51
N ARG A 97 -5.73 8.55 3.35
CA ARG A 97 -6.43 7.27 3.46
C ARG A 97 -7.93 7.50 3.62
N SER A 98 -8.71 6.59 3.05
CA SER A 98 -10.13 6.48 3.28
C SER A 98 -10.54 5.01 3.32
N SER A 99 -11.54 4.67 4.14
CA SER A 99 -12.18 3.36 4.08
C SER A 99 -13.02 3.29 2.80
N ILE A 100 -12.88 2.21 2.04
CA ILE A 100 -13.65 1.99 0.82
C ILE A 100 -14.55 0.77 1.00
N THR A 101 -15.80 0.88 0.57
CA THR A 101 -16.75 -0.24 0.67
C THR A 101 -16.51 -1.25 -0.44
N LYS A 102 -17.08 -2.46 -0.30
CA LYS A 102 -16.96 -3.50 -1.35
C LYS A 102 -17.59 -3.04 -2.66
N GLU A 103 -18.71 -2.32 -2.60
CA GLU A 103 -19.41 -1.80 -3.78
C GLU A 103 -18.54 -0.78 -4.52
N SER A 104 -17.98 0.21 -3.81
CA SER A 104 -17.03 1.17 -4.41
C SER A 104 -15.79 0.47 -4.97
N TYR A 105 -15.29 -0.55 -4.27
CA TYR A 105 -14.12 -1.30 -4.72
C TYR A 105 -14.37 -2.03 -6.05
N TYR A 106 -15.46 -2.79 -6.17
CA TYR A 106 -15.79 -3.49 -7.42
C TYR A 106 -16.12 -2.51 -8.55
N ALA A 107 -16.79 -1.40 -8.25
CA ALA A 107 -16.99 -0.33 -9.23
C ALA A 107 -15.67 0.23 -9.76
N ALA A 108 -14.63 0.36 -8.91
CA ALA A 108 -13.31 0.78 -9.34
C ALA A 108 -12.56 -0.25 -10.20
N LEU A 109 -12.89 -1.55 -10.08
CA LEU A 109 -12.29 -2.62 -10.88
C LEU A 109 -12.93 -2.76 -12.27
N GLU A 110 -14.26 -2.70 -12.33
CA GLU A 110 -15.04 -3.12 -13.50
C GLU A 110 -15.56 -1.95 -14.32
N ASP A 111 -16.33 -1.05 -13.70
CA ASP A 111 -16.97 0.08 -14.38
C ASP A 111 -17.02 1.35 -13.51
N PRO A 112 -15.95 2.17 -13.54
CA PRO A 112 -15.92 3.42 -12.79
C PRO A 112 -16.64 4.57 -13.50
N ALA A 113 -17.14 4.38 -14.73
CA ALA A 113 -17.70 5.46 -15.55
C ALA A 113 -19.07 5.91 -15.01
N GLU A 114 -19.91 4.95 -14.64
CA GLU A 114 -21.30 5.20 -14.20
C GLU A 114 -21.46 5.23 -12.68
N TYR A 115 -20.40 4.90 -11.92
CA TYR A 115 -20.47 4.87 -10.47
C TYR A 115 -20.61 6.28 -9.86
N ASP A 116 -21.77 6.55 -9.26
CA ASP A 116 -22.00 7.75 -8.46
C ASP A 116 -21.24 7.67 -7.13
N CYS A 117 -20.26 8.57 -6.98
CA CYS A 117 -19.46 8.71 -5.78
C CYS A 117 -19.72 10.04 -5.06
N SER A 118 -20.80 10.77 -5.38
CA SER A 118 -21.11 12.08 -4.82
C SER A 118 -21.34 12.06 -3.30
N ASP A 119 -21.79 10.92 -2.77
CA ASP A 119 -21.98 10.65 -1.35
C ASP A 119 -20.68 10.26 -0.61
N LYS A 120 -19.60 9.98 -1.32
CA LYS A 120 -18.32 9.53 -0.73
C LYS A 120 -17.47 10.72 -0.27
N ASP A 121 -16.44 10.44 0.52
CA ASP A 121 -15.49 11.48 0.92
C ASP A 121 -14.64 12.01 -0.26
N ALA A 122 -13.97 13.14 -0.02
CA ALA A 122 -13.17 13.83 -1.03
C ALA A 122 -12.05 12.97 -1.66
N LEU A 123 -11.45 12.04 -0.91
CA LEU A 123 -10.38 11.19 -1.44
C LEU A 123 -10.95 10.14 -2.40
N GLN A 124 -12.09 9.54 -2.04
CA GLN A 124 -12.81 8.62 -2.92
C GLN A 124 -13.33 9.33 -4.17
N GLN A 125 -13.94 10.50 -4.04
CA GLN A 125 -14.37 11.30 -5.19
C GLN A 125 -13.21 11.62 -6.14
N LEU A 126 -12.06 12.04 -5.59
CA LEU A 126 -10.85 12.29 -6.37
C LEU A 126 -10.36 11.02 -7.06
N PHE A 127 -10.36 9.88 -6.37
CA PHE A 127 -9.96 8.60 -6.95
C PHE A 127 -10.85 8.21 -8.15
N PHE A 128 -12.17 8.26 -8.00
CA PHE A 128 -13.11 7.98 -9.09
C PHE A 128 -13.02 8.99 -10.24
N ALA A 129 -12.78 10.27 -9.95
CA ALA A 129 -12.49 11.25 -10.98
C ALA A 129 -11.22 10.90 -11.78
N ASN A 130 -10.16 10.38 -11.12
CA ASN A 130 -8.94 9.95 -11.79
C ASN A 130 -9.12 8.62 -12.55
N LEU A 131 -9.91 7.67 -12.02
CA LEU A 131 -10.31 6.46 -12.74
C LEU A 131 -10.93 6.81 -14.10
N ARG A 132 -11.83 7.80 -14.13
CA ARG A 132 -12.48 8.27 -15.37
C ARG A 132 -11.57 9.11 -16.25
N SER A 133 -11.02 10.21 -15.73
CA SER A 133 -10.29 11.21 -16.54
C SER A 133 -8.90 10.74 -16.98
N ARG A 134 -8.21 9.95 -16.17
CA ARG A 134 -6.87 9.42 -16.47
C ARG A 134 -6.88 7.97 -16.92
N THR A 135 -8.06 7.34 -16.98
CA THR A 135 -8.20 5.90 -17.29
C THR A 135 -7.30 5.04 -16.40
N LEU A 136 -7.27 5.35 -15.09
CA LEU A 136 -6.56 4.50 -14.13
C LEU A 136 -7.19 3.10 -14.13
N LYS A 137 -6.36 2.07 -14.09
CA LYS A 137 -6.78 0.67 -14.06
C LYS A 137 -5.98 -0.11 -13.02
N PRO A 138 -6.53 -1.23 -12.52
CA PRO A 138 -5.75 -2.19 -11.75
C PRO A 138 -4.48 -2.59 -12.50
N ALA A 139 -3.33 -2.48 -11.84
CA ALA A 139 -2.03 -2.65 -12.48
C ALA A 139 -1.20 -3.79 -11.87
N VAL A 140 -1.12 -3.87 -10.54
CA VAL A 140 -0.35 -4.93 -9.86
C VAL A 140 -0.85 -5.15 -8.45
N ILE A 141 -0.98 -6.43 -8.06
CA ILE A 141 -1.15 -6.82 -6.66
C ILE A 141 0.22 -7.07 -6.05
N VAL A 142 0.43 -6.54 -4.85
CA VAL A 142 1.62 -6.80 -4.03
C VAL A 142 1.17 -7.35 -2.68
N LYS A 143 1.69 -8.51 -2.30
CA LYS A 143 1.46 -9.18 -1.02
C LYS A 143 2.75 -9.34 -0.26
N TYR A 144 2.72 -9.11 1.04
CA TYR A 144 3.87 -9.30 1.93
C TYR A 144 3.39 -9.42 3.38
N ARG A 145 4.24 -10.00 4.24
CA ARG A 145 4.04 -10.02 5.68
C ARG A 145 4.79 -8.86 6.31
N ARG A 146 4.15 -8.18 7.27
CA ARG A 146 4.71 -7.02 7.97
C ARG A 146 4.72 -7.24 9.47
N THR A 147 5.86 -6.94 10.08
CA THR A 147 5.94 -6.61 11.52
C THR A 147 6.21 -5.10 11.63
N ALA A 148 5.47 -4.39 12.45
CA ALA A 148 5.66 -2.95 12.64
C ALA A 148 5.85 -2.60 14.11
N PHE A 149 6.85 -1.76 14.38
CA PHE A 149 7.17 -1.21 15.69
C PHE A 149 6.94 0.29 15.71
N ILE A 150 6.44 0.81 16.82
CA ILE A 150 6.17 2.23 17.04
C ILE A 150 6.96 2.70 18.27
N GLU A 151 7.68 3.80 18.10
CA GLU A 151 8.21 4.59 19.21
C GLU A 151 7.30 5.83 19.37
N LYS A 152 6.62 5.91 20.52
CA LYS A 152 5.54 6.89 20.74
C LYS A 152 6.06 8.32 20.91
N ASN A 153 7.25 8.51 21.46
CA ASN A 153 7.74 9.85 21.83
C ASN A 153 8.30 10.64 20.64
N THR A 154 8.79 9.94 19.62
CA THR A 154 9.47 10.51 18.44
C THR A 154 8.62 10.38 17.17
N ASN A 155 7.45 9.74 17.26
CA ASN A 155 6.62 9.39 16.10
C ASN A 155 7.40 8.58 15.04
N THR A 156 8.39 7.81 15.50
CA THR A 156 9.19 6.93 14.65
C THR A 156 8.48 5.60 14.50
N ARG A 157 8.40 5.11 13.26
CA ARG A 157 7.84 3.79 12.95
C ARG A 157 8.85 2.99 12.15
N ILE A 158 9.14 1.78 12.63
CA ILE A 158 10.01 0.83 11.94
C ILE A 158 9.12 -0.29 11.42
N THR A 159 9.27 -0.66 10.14
CA THR A 159 8.53 -1.76 9.53
C THR A 159 9.50 -2.76 8.93
N LEU A 160 9.30 -4.03 9.25
CA LEU A 160 9.99 -5.16 8.66
C LEU A 160 9.01 -5.85 7.72
N ASP A 161 9.31 -5.83 6.43
CA ASP A 161 8.51 -6.45 5.37
C ASP A 161 9.25 -7.70 4.86
N GLU A 162 8.56 -8.84 4.83
CA GLU A 162 9.11 -10.13 4.41
C GLU A 162 8.15 -10.83 3.43
N GLN A 163 8.66 -11.84 2.71
CA GLN A 163 7.88 -12.66 1.77
C GLN A 163 7.16 -11.82 0.69
N LEU A 164 7.86 -10.84 0.13
CA LEU A 164 7.32 -9.98 -0.92
C LEU A 164 6.99 -10.80 -2.17
N SER A 165 5.72 -10.73 -2.58
CA SER A 165 5.18 -11.47 -3.71
C SER A 165 4.20 -10.60 -4.51
N THR A 166 3.95 -11.01 -5.74
CA THR A 166 3.00 -10.34 -6.65
C THR A 166 1.93 -11.32 -7.12
N GLY A 167 0.70 -10.83 -7.31
CA GLY A 167 -0.40 -11.64 -7.83
C GLY A 167 -0.21 -11.95 -9.31
N TYR A 168 -0.44 -13.20 -9.70
CA TYR A 168 -0.40 -13.66 -11.08
C TYR A 168 -1.80 -13.63 -11.70
N ALA A 169 -1.94 -12.95 -12.83
CA ALA A 169 -3.14 -12.94 -13.70
C ALA A 169 -4.49 -12.60 -13.03
N ALA A 170 -4.46 -11.97 -11.85
CA ALA A 170 -5.66 -11.56 -11.12
C ALA A 170 -5.45 -10.22 -10.42
N PHE A 171 -6.48 -9.38 -10.44
CA PHE A 171 -6.47 -8.03 -9.86
C PHE A 171 -7.51 -7.84 -8.76
N ASP A 172 -8.02 -8.92 -8.19
CA ASP A 172 -9.00 -8.87 -7.11
C ASP A 172 -8.40 -9.26 -5.75
N LEU A 173 -8.35 -8.31 -4.83
CA LEU A 173 -7.95 -8.46 -3.42
C LEU A 173 -8.88 -9.33 -2.59
N LEU A 174 -10.14 -9.47 -2.99
CA LEU A 174 -11.15 -10.27 -2.30
C LEU A 174 -11.28 -11.68 -2.87
N ASN A 175 -10.54 -11.99 -3.94
CA ASN A 175 -10.46 -13.33 -4.49
C ASN A 175 -9.38 -14.14 -3.77
N ASP A 176 -9.79 -15.17 -3.04
CA ASP A 176 -8.86 -16.02 -2.28
C ASP A 176 -8.06 -16.99 -3.18
N ASN A 177 -8.39 -17.09 -4.47
CA ASN A 177 -7.71 -17.97 -5.43
C ASN A 177 -6.57 -17.28 -6.19
N VAL A 178 -6.15 -16.08 -5.79
CA VAL A 178 -5.01 -15.40 -6.41
C VAL A 178 -3.72 -16.17 -6.11
N HIS A 179 -3.05 -16.65 -7.15
CA HIS A 179 -1.71 -17.23 -7.02
C HIS A 179 -0.66 -16.13 -6.90
N TYR A 180 0.22 -16.25 -5.92
CA TYR A 180 1.27 -15.27 -5.64
C TYR A 180 2.65 -15.83 -5.99
N LEU A 181 3.44 -15.03 -6.70
CA LEU A 181 4.81 -15.37 -7.07
C LEU A 181 5.80 -14.50 -6.28
N PRO A 182 6.86 -15.08 -5.67
CA PRO A 182 7.89 -14.30 -4.99
C PRO A 182 8.62 -13.41 -5.99
N VAL A 183 8.92 -12.16 -5.60
CA VAL A 183 9.61 -11.19 -6.47
C VAL A 183 11.05 -10.91 -6.06
N LEU A 184 11.47 -11.39 -4.89
CA LEU A 184 12.85 -11.29 -4.40
C LEU A 184 13.54 -12.65 -4.50
N PRO A 185 14.87 -12.68 -4.73
CA PRO A 185 15.67 -13.90 -4.65
C PRO A 185 15.55 -14.58 -3.27
N SER A 186 15.73 -15.90 -3.23
CA SER A 186 15.77 -16.63 -1.97
C SER A 186 16.86 -16.09 -1.04
N GLY A 187 16.52 -15.80 0.22
CA GLY A 187 17.43 -15.31 1.26
C GLY A 187 17.42 -13.78 1.46
N LEU A 188 16.67 -13.03 0.64
CA LEU A 188 16.33 -11.62 0.86
C LEU A 188 14.95 -11.49 1.49
#